data_AF-A0A160NVJ0-F1
#
_entry.id   AF-A0A160NVJ0-F1
#
_cell.length_a   1.000
_cell.length_b   1.000
_cell.length_c   1.000
_cell.angle_alpha   90.00
_cell.angle_beta   90.00
_cell.angle_gamma   90.00
#
_symmetry.space_group_name_H-M   'P 1'
#
loop_
_entity.id
_entity.type
_entity.pdbx_description
1 polymer ?
#
loop_
_entity_poly.entity_id
_entity_poly.type
_entity_poly.pdbx_seq_one_letter_code
_entity_poly.pdbx_strand_id
1 'polypeptide(L)'
;MGPAAGQEADEGGGLGARRPHRARRAGGRLTAGTALPLPEGSWWDWEVRHYDGSRLTLVAGHDLTYHHGLEVVFTDTVYVRCPMAFGDPEFREPTPGERAETARLVGGEPPVLVAFEADGGGTEPVSCLIAAEAWAVRQGTFRRSVRAG
;
A
#
# COMPACT_ATOMS: atom_id res chain seq x y z
N MET A 1 21.87 -35.00 -58.67
CA MET A 1 22.31 -34.25 -57.49
C MET A 1 21.10 -33.44 -57.03
N GLY A 2 20.37 -33.87 -56.00
CA GLY A 2 19.28 -33.08 -55.40
C GLY A 2 19.83 -32.11 -54.33
N PRO A 3 18.99 -31.54 -53.44
CA PRO A 3 17.58 -31.11 -53.60
C PRO A 3 17.27 -29.73 -52.94
N ALA A 4 15.97 -29.34 -52.93
CA ALA A 4 15.27 -28.51 -51.92
C ALA A 4 15.66 -27.01 -51.78
N ALA A 5 14.90 -26.08 -51.21
CA ALA A 5 13.50 -25.81 -50.84
C ALA A 5 13.54 -24.45 -50.09
N GLY A 6 12.41 -23.75 -49.94
CA GLY A 6 12.30 -22.57 -49.05
C GLY A 6 11.49 -21.46 -49.71
N GLN A 7 10.17 -21.39 -49.59
CA GLN A 7 9.28 -21.29 -48.42
C GLN A 7 9.17 -19.85 -47.87
N GLU A 8 7.90 -19.45 -47.80
CA GLU A 8 7.30 -18.20 -47.35
C GLU A 8 7.72 -17.79 -45.92
N ALA A 9 7.68 -16.48 -45.63
CA ALA A 9 6.79 -15.96 -44.60
C ALA A 9 6.83 -14.42 -44.58
N ASP A 10 5.63 -13.87 -44.78
CA ASP A 10 5.14 -12.61 -44.26
C ASP A 10 5.18 -12.63 -42.73
N GLU A 11 5.81 -11.64 -42.09
CA GLU A 11 5.57 -11.35 -40.67
C GLU A 11 5.47 -9.84 -40.45
N GLY A 12 4.23 -9.39 -40.31
CA GLY A 12 3.86 -8.12 -39.72
C GLY A 12 4.32 -8.03 -38.26
N GLY A 13 5.31 -7.18 -38.00
CA GLY A 13 5.73 -6.78 -36.65
C GLY A 13 4.91 -5.61 -36.13
N GLY A 14 3.67 -5.88 -35.70
CA GLY A 14 2.86 -4.92 -34.95
C GLY A 14 3.55 -4.52 -33.66
N LEU A 15 3.97 -3.26 -33.56
CA LEU A 15 4.40 -2.61 -32.33
C LEU A 15 3.21 -2.52 -31.36
N GLY A 16 2.97 -3.61 -30.64
CA GLY A 16 2.07 -3.67 -29.50
C GLY A 16 2.58 -2.74 -28.40
N ALA A 17 2.04 -1.53 -28.35
CA ALA A 17 2.15 -0.67 -27.19
C ALA A 17 1.71 -1.47 -25.96
N ARG A 18 2.67 -1.81 -25.09
CA ARG A 18 2.41 -2.45 -23.79
C ARG A 18 1.48 -1.52 -23.02
N ARG A 19 0.21 -1.90 -22.95
CA ARG A 19 -0.78 -1.21 -22.13
C ARG A 19 -0.24 -1.19 -20.69
N PRO A 20 -0.18 -0.04 -20.01
CA PRO A 20 0.17 -0.02 -18.59
C PRO A 20 -0.80 -0.94 -17.86
N HIS A 21 -0.25 -1.87 -17.10
CA HIS A 21 -1.00 -2.82 -16.29
C HIS A 21 -1.89 -1.99 -15.35
N ARG A 22 -3.18 -1.88 -15.68
CA ARG A 22 -4.12 -1.06 -14.93
C ARG A 22 -4.19 -1.67 -13.53
N ALA A 23 -3.66 -0.95 -12.54
CA ALA A 23 -3.70 -1.38 -11.15
C ALA A 23 -5.12 -1.76 -10.78
N ARG A 24 -5.33 -3.01 -10.38
CA ARG A 24 -6.62 -3.46 -9.85
C ARG A 24 -6.82 -2.77 -8.51
N ARG A 25 -7.91 -2.01 -8.38
CA ARG A 25 -8.28 -1.31 -7.14
C ARG A 25 -9.31 -2.17 -6.42
N ALA A 26 -8.96 -2.67 -5.25
CA ALA A 26 -9.92 -3.15 -4.27
C ALA A 26 -10.05 -2.07 -3.19
N GLY A 27 -11.27 -1.72 -2.81
CA GLY A 27 -11.52 -0.68 -1.81
C GLY A 27 -12.92 -0.81 -1.27
N GLY A 28 -13.08 -0.48 0.00
CA GLY A 28 -14.35 -0.57 0.71
C GLY A 28 -14.29 0.24 1.99
N ARG A 29 -15.45 0.45 2.62
CA ARG A 29 -15.48 0.76 4.05
C ARG A 29 -15.08 -0.53 4.77
N LEU A 30 -14.01 -0.52 5.56
CA LEU A 30 -13.86 -1.60 6.55
C LEU A 30 -14.95 -1.37 7.60
N THR A 31 -15.61 -2.42 8.05
CA THR A 31 -16.25 -2.37 9.36
C THR A 31 -15.15 -2.20 10.40
N ALA A 32 -15.31 -1.25 11.32
CA ALA A 32 -14.42 -1.07 12.46
C ALA A 32 -14.18 -2.45 13.12
N GLY A 33 -12.93 -2.95 13.14
CA GLY A 33 -12.63 -4.29 13.68
C GLY A 33 -11.76 -5.20 12.84
N THR A 34 -11.72 -5.05 11.53
CA THR A 34 -11.02 -6.05 10.69
C THR A 34 -9.62 -5.58 10.30
N ALA A 35 -8.63 -6.45 10.45
CA ALA A 35 -7.27 -6.25 9.94
C ALA A 35 -7.32 -5.95 8.43
N LEU A 36 -6.37 -5.16 7.93
CA LEU A 36 -6.40 -4.67 6.56
C LEU A 36 -6.26 -5.85 5.56
N PRO A 37 -7.25 -6.13 4.69
CA PRO A 37 -7.18 -7.26 3.77
C PRO A 37 -6.26 -6.91 2.60
N LEU A 38 -4.97 -7.17 2.80
CA LEU A 38 -3.94 -6.96 1.80
C LEU A 38 -3.91 -8.12 0.79
N PRO A 39 -3.58 -7.84 -0.49
CA PRO A 39 -3.25 -8.88 -1.45
C PRO A 39 -2.10 -9.76 -0.95
N GLU A 40 -2.10 -11.04 -1.32
CA GLU A 40 -0.95 -11.91 -1.08
C GLU A 40 0.33 -11.31 -1.69
N GLY A 41 1.43 -11.41 -0.96
CA GLY A 41 2.73 -10.91 -1.36
C GLY A 41 3.66 -10.71 -0.16
N SER A 42 4.95 -10.55 -0.44
CA SER A 42 5.91 -10.09 0.55
C SER A 42 5.82 -8.56 0.57
N TRP A 43 5.26 -8.00 1.64
CA TRP A 43 5.09 -6.57 1.85
C TRP A 43 5.77 -6.22 3.18
N TRP A 44 7.09 -6.13 3.17
CA TRP A 44 7.85 -5.89 4.40
C TRP A 44 8.44 -4.48 4.46
N ASP A 45 8.81 -3.85 3.34
CA ASP A 45 9.35 -2.49 3.31
C ASP A 45 8.24 -1.48 3.02
N TRP A 46 7.90 -0.64 4.00
CA TRP A 46 6.81 0.33 3.92
C TRP A 46 7.28 1.76 4.14
N GLU A 47 6.63 2.70 3.46
CA GLU A 47 6.82 4.12 3.71
C GLU A 47 5.58 4.97 3.40
N VAL A 48 5.51 6.11 4.07
CA VAL A 48 4.58 7.20 3.74
C VAL A 48 5.08 7.88 2.48
N ARG A 49 4.36 7.66 1.37
CA ARG A 49 4.66 8.30 0.09
C ARG A 49 4.12 9.72 -0.02
N HIS A 50 2.96 9.97 0.58
CA HIS A 50 2.28 11.27 0.51
C HIS A 50 1.36 11.47 1.71
N TYR A 51 1.35 12.69 2.25
CA TYR A 51 0.33 13.14 3.18
C TYR A 51 0.08 14.64 2.98
N ASP A 52 -1.18 15.03 2.76
CA ASP A 52 -1.60 16.43 2.54
C ASP A 52 -2.57 16.95 3.61
N GLY A 53 -2.70 16.25 4.74
CA GLY A 53 -3.63 16.60 5.82
C GLY A 53 -4.99 15.90 5.73
N SER A 54 -5.36 15.32 4.59
CA SER A 54 -6.57 14.47 4.46
C SER A 54 -6.28 13.14 3.75
N ARG A 55 -5.34 13.09 2.81
CA ARG A 55 -5.01 11.88 2.08
C ARG A 55 -3.66 11.35 2.49
N LEU A 56 -3.64 10.20 3.18
CA LEU A 56 -2.42 9.45 3.46
C LEU A 56 -2.25 8.35 2.41
N THR A 57 -1.06 8.26 1.82
CA THR A 57 -0.68 7.18 0.89
C THR A 57 0.54 6.45 1.42
N LEU A 58 0.36 5.15 1.68
CA LEU A 58 1.44 4.23 2.00
C LEU A 58 1.79 3.41 0.77
N VAL A 59 3.05 3.05 0.63
CA VAL A 59 3.53 2.11 -0.38
C VAL A 59 4.34 1.00 0.26
N ALA A 60 4.25 -0.21 -0.30
CA ALA A 60 4.96 -1.37 0.20
C ALA A 60 5.64 -2.17 -0.91
N GLY A 61 6.82 -2.71 -0.61
CA GLY A 61 7.61 -3.57 -1.49
C GLY A 61 8.25 -4.74 -0.75
N HIS A 62 9.03 -5.51 -1.50
CA HIS A 62 9.88 -6.57 -0.96
C HIS A 62 11.32 -6.52 -1.46
N ASP A 63 11.59 -5.69 -2.47
CA ASP A 63 12.89 -5.51 -3.05
C ASP A 63 13.41 -4.12 -2.66
N LEU A 64 14.68 -4.03 -2.25
CA LEU A 64 15.35 -2.74 -1.99
C LEU A 64 15.55 -1.92 -3.29
N THR A 65 15.00 -2.39 -4.41
CA THR A 65 14.98 -1.70 -5.70
C THR A 65 13.98 -0.54 -5.68
N TYR A 66 14.17 0.42 -6.57
CA TYR A 66 13.52 1.75 -6.58
C TYR A 66 11.97 1.80 -6.70
N HIS A 67 11.25 0.68 -6.57
CA HIS A 67 9.80 0.62 -6.76
C HIS A 67 9.10 -0.28 -5.73
N HIS A 68 7.91 0.13 -5.33
CA HIS A 68 7.01 -0.62 -4.46
C HIS A 68 5.90 -1.26 -5.30
N GLY A 69 5.48 -2.46 -4.90
CA GLY A 69 4.46 -3.27 -5.59
C GLY A 69 3.02 -2.99 -5.14
N LEU A 70 2.87 -2.35 -3.98
CA LEU A 70 1.61 -2.13 -3.29
C LEU A 70 1.44 -0.64 -2.94
N GLU A 71 0.22 -0.13 -3.05
CA GLU A 71 -0.18 1.19 -2.55
C GLU A 71 -1.46 1.05 -1.73
N VAL A 72 -1.46 1.62 -0.53
CA VAL A 72 -2.62 1.75 0.35
C VAL A 72 -2.93 3.22 0.51
N VAL A 73 -4.15 3.63 0.17
CA VAL A 73 -4.60 5.02 0.24
C VAL A 73 -5.69 5.13 1.29
N PHE A 74 -5.51 6.04 2.24
CA PHE A 74 -6.55 6.49 3.16
C PHE A 74 -7.07 7.85 2.71
N THR A 75 -8.39 8.05 2.80
CA THR A 75 -9.08 9.28 2.40
C THR A 75 -9.81 9.87 3.60
N ASP A 76 -9.77 11.19 3.74
CA ASP A 76 -10.27 11.92 4.91
C ASP A 76 -9.67 11.36 6.21
N THR A 77 -8.35 11.20 6.19
CA THR A 77 -7.51 10.81 7.31
C THR A 77 -7.54 11.90 8.38
N VAL A 78 -8.05 11.53 9.55
CA VAL A 78 -8.24 12.44 10.70
C VAL A 78 -7.24 12.20 11.82
N TYR A 79 -6.53 11.06 11.80
CA TYR A 79 -5.48 10.75 12.77
C TYR A 79 -4.42 9.83 12.15
N VAL A 80 -3.15 10.12 12.43
CA VAL A 80 -2.00 9.31 12.03
C VAL A 80 -0.99 9.25 13.18
N ARG A 81 -0.69 8.04 13.62
CA ARG A 81 0.47 7.69 14.46
C ARG A 81 1.22 6.59 13.74
N CYS A 82 2.22 6.96 12.95
CA CYS A 82 3.00 6.03 12.14
C CYS A 82 4.32 6.72 11.76
N PRO A 83 5.47 6.01 11.81
CA PRO A 83 6.72 6.56 11.29
C PRO A 83 6.65 6.75 9.76
N MET A 84 7.52 7.60 9.22
CA MET A 84 7.58 7.85 7.78
C MET A 84 8.04 6.63 6.96
N ALA A 85 8.81 5.72 7.57
CA ALA A 85 9.22 4.45 6.99
C ALA A 85 9.24 3.39 8.10
N PHE A 86 8.87 2.16 7.76
CA PHE A 86 8.80 1.03 8.71
C PHE A 86 8.88 -0.32 8.00
N GLY A 87 9.33 -1.32 8.76
CA GLY A 87 9.44 -2.72 8.35
C GLY A 87 8.34 -3.59 8.94
N ASP A 88 8.03 -4.69 8.26
CA ASP A 88 7.33 -5.86 8.81
C ASP A 88 6.05 -5.53 9.62
N PRO A 89 5.04 -4.85 9.04
CA PRO A 89 3.85 -4.50 9.78
C PRO A 89 2.96 -5.72 10.10
N GLU A 90 2.61 -5.85 11.37
CA GLU A 90 1.66 -6.84 11.87
C GLU A 90 0.30 -6.18 12.11
N PHE A 91 -0.58 -6.24 11.09
CA PHE A 91 -1.93 -5.69 11.19
C PHE A 91 -2.78 -6.49 12.17
N ARG A 92 -3.41 -5.78 13.10
CA ARG A 92 -4.25 -6.35 14.15
C ARG A 92 -5.54 -5.56 14.33
N GLU A 93 -6.48 -6.12 15.07
CA GLU A 93 -7.63 -5.36 15.51
C GLU A 93 -7.19 -4.23 16.48
N PRO A 94 -7.72 -3.00 16.35
CA PRO A 94 -7.52 -1.96 17.34
C PRO A 94 -8.10 -2.36 18.70
N THR A 95 -7.30 -2.18 19.75
CA THR A 95 -7.74 -2.46 21.13
C THR A 95 -8.88 -1.50 21.54
N PRO A 96 -9.71 -1.88 22.54
CA PRO A 96 -10.73 -0.97 23.07
C PRO A 96 -10.15 0.37 23.57
N GLY A 97 -8.93 0.36 24.12
CA GLY A 97 -8.24 1.57 24.58
C GLY A 97 -7.88 2.50 23.42
N GLU A 98 -7.29 1.96 22.35
CA GLU A 98 -6.94 2.73 21.14
C GLU A 98 -8.17 3.31 20.45
N ARG A 99 -9.29 2.56 20.41
CA ARG A 99 -10.58 3.05 19.91
C ARG A 99 -11.08 4.24 20.72
N ALA A 100 -11.17 4.06 22.04
CA ALA A 100 -11.65 5.11 22.93
C ALA A 100 -10.76 6.35 22.92
N GLU A 101 -9.43 6.17 22.84
CA GLU A 101 -8.48 7.26 22.67
C GLU A 101 -8.72 8.01 21.35
N THR A 102 -8.75 7.28 20.24
CA THR A 102 -8.94 7.88 18.91
C THR A 102 -10.28 8.61 18.83
N ALA A 103 -11.37 8.00 19.29
CA ALA A 103 -12.68 8.60 19.27
C ALA A 103 -12.74 9.92 20.05
N ARG A 104 -12.03 10.01 21.19
CA ARG A 104 -11.90 11.27 21.94
C ARG A 104 -11.09 12.33 21.18
N LEU A 105 -10.03 11.93 20.48
CA LEU A 105 -9.18 12.84 19.72
C LEU A 105 -9.87 13.39 18.46
N VAL A 106 -10.65 12.55 17.77
CA VAL A 106 -11.28 12.91 16.48
C VAL A 106 -12.76 13.30 16.61
N GLY A 107 -13.33 13.22 17.82
CA GLY A 107 -14.70 13.64 18.11
C GLY A 107 -15.80 12.60 17.81
N GLY A 108 -15.44 11.34 17.60
CA GLY A 108 -16.37 10.22 17.33
C GLY A 108 -15.64 8.97 16.84
N GLU A 109 -16.34 7.83 16.73
CA GLU A 109 -15.74 6.60 16.18
C GLU A 109 -15.49 6.77 14.68
N PRO A 110 -14.24 6.68 14.20
CA PRO A 110 -13.94 6.80 12.78
C PRO A 110 -14.42 5.56 12.02
N PRO A 111 -14.94 5.68 10.79
CA PRO A 111 -15.37 4.52 10.02
C PRO A 111 -14.26 3.53 9.69
N VAL A 112 -13.01 4.01 9.53
CA VAL A 112 -11.82 3.19 9.36
C VAL A 112 -10.85 3.48 10.50
N LEU A 113 -10.46 2.43 11.24
CA LEU A 113 -9.39 2.46 12.23
C LEU A 113 -8.48 1.27 12.01
N VAL A 114 -7.21 1.54 11.69
CA VAL A 114 -6.20 0.52 11.39
C VAL A 114 -5.11 0.57 12.45
N ALA A 115 -4.91 -0.55 13.15
CA ALA A 115 -3.83 -0.73 14.11
C ALA A 115 -2.84 -1.77 13.60
N PHE A 116 -1.56 -1.53 13.83
CA PHE A 116 -0.50 -2.48 13.52
C PHE A 116 0.73 -2.20 14.36
N GLU A 117 1.49 -3.25 14.66
CA GLU A 117 2.87 -3.10 15.13
C GLU A 117 3.81 -3.08 13.91
N ALA A 118 4.93 -2.37 14.00
CA ALA A 118 5.92 -2.37 12.92
C ALA A 118 7.34 -2.15 13.47
N ASP A 119 8.35 -2.55 12.70
CA ASP A 119 9.73 -2.14 12.97
C ASP A 119 9.92 -0.68 12.53
N GLY A 120 10.11 0.20 13.50
CA GLY A 120 10.40 1.63 13.27
C GLY A 120 11.90 1.97 13.09
N GLY A 121 12.78 0.96 13.05
CA GLY A 121 14.23 1.10 13.08
C GLY A 121 14.82 1.27 14.48
N GLY A 122 14.03 0.98 15.52
CA GLY A 122 14.41 1.03 16.93
C GLY A 122 14.67 -0.36 17.53
N THR A 123 14.86 -0.44 18.85
CA THR A 123 15.02 -1.73 19.54
C THR A 123 13.71 -2.45 19.82
N GLU A 124 12.60 -1.71 19.81
CA GLU A 124 11.25 -2.21 20.10
C GLU A 124 10.31 -1.88 18.93
N PRO A 125 9.32 -2.74 18.63
CA PRO A 125 8.27 -2.43 17.67
C PRO A 125 7.49 -1.16 18.07
N VAL A 126 7.00 -0.45 17.07
CA VAL A 126 6.18 0.76 17.24
C VAL A 126 4.70 0.47 16.98
N SER A 127 3.85 0.82 17.94
CA SER A 127 2.39 0.69 17.79
C SER A 127 1.82 1.84 16.96
N CYS A 128 1.40 1.50 15.74
CA CYS A 128 0.88 2.43 14.75
C CYS A 128 -0.66 2.42 14.72
N LEU A 129 -1.24 3.59 14.41
CA LEU A 129 -2.68 3.78 14.35
C LEU A 129 -3.05 4.82 13.29
N ILE A 130 -3.99 4.48 12.40
CA ILE A 130 -4.47 5.37 11.33
C ILE A 130 -6.00 5.38 11.37
N ALA A 131 -6.59 6.58 11.40
CA ALA A 131 -8.04 6.78 11.34
C ALA A 131 -8.44 7.58 10.09
N ALA A 132 -9.48 7.14 9.39
CA ALA A 132 -9.94 7.73 8.13
C ALA A 132 -11.42 7.44 7.86
N GLU A 133 -12.01 8.11 6.85
CA GLU A 133 -13.35 7.77 6.34
C GLU A 133 -13.32 6.52 5.46
N ALA A 134 -12.29 6.38 4.64
CA ALA A 134 -12.20 5.30 3.66
C ALA A 134 -10.76 4.90 3.36
N TRP A 135 -10.60 3.71 2.79
CA TRP A 135 -9.31 3.22 2.31
C TRP A 135 -9.45 2.46 0.98
N ALA A 136 -8.34 2.31 0.27
CA ALA A 136 -8.23 1.47 -0.91
C ALA A 136 -6.83 0.90 -1.07
N VAL A 137 -6.74 -0.29 -1.67
CA VAL A 137 -5.48 -0.95 -2.01
C VAL A 137 -5.34 -1.14 -3.51
N ARG A 138 -4.12 -0.98 -4.01
CA ARG A 138 -3.75 -1.13 -5.42
C ARG A 138 -2.44 -1.89 -5.54
N GLN A 139 -2.40 -2.88 -6.42
CA GLN A 139 -1.15 -3.50 -6.86
C GLN A 139 -0.68 -2.85 -8.16
N GLY A 140 0.62 -2.60 -8.29
CA GLY A 140 1.21 -1.91 -9.43
C GLY A 140 2.68 -1.57 -9.22
N THR A 141 3.19 -0.57 -9.93
CA THR A 141 4.54 -0.05 -9.73
C THR A 141 4.44 1.37 -9.19
N PHE A 142 4.91 1.57 -7.96
CA PHE A 142 4.84 2.85 -7.27
C PHE A 142 6.26 3.32 -6.93
N ARG A 143 6.57 4.58 -7.20
CA ARG A 143 7.91 5.11 -6.89
C ARG A 143 8.04 5.35 -5.40
N ARG A 144 9.24 5.08 -4.89
CA ARG A 144 9.69 5.54 -3.59
C ARG A 144 9.60 7.07 -3.49
N SER A 145 9.28 7.57 -2.30
CA SER A 145 9.41 8.98 -1.95
C SER A 145 10.87 9.40 -2.08
N VAL A 146 11.11 10.55 -2.73
CA VAL A 146 12.43 11.18 -2.68
C VAL A 146 12.46 11.96 -1.38
N ARG A 147 13.39 11.63 -0.46
CA ARG A 147 13.63 12.49 0.69
C ARG A 147 14.01 13.87 0.15
N ALA A 148 13.21 14.89 0.42
CA ALA A 148 13.71 16.25 0.40
C ALA A 148 14.76 16.32 1.53
N GLY A 149 16.01 16.55 1.14
CA GLY A 149 17.13 16.74 2.08
C GLY A 149 17.02 18.05 2.84
#